data_AF-A0A183LQL4-F1
#
_entry.id   AF-A0A183LQL4-F1
#
_cell.length_a   1.000
_cell.length_b   1.000
_cell.length_c   1.000
_cell.angle_alpha   90.00
_cell.angle_beta   90.00
_cell.angle_gamma   90.00
#
_symmetry.space_group_name_H-M   'P 1'
#
loop_
_entity.id
_entity.type
_entity.pdbx_description
1 polymer ?
#
loop_
_entity_poly.entity_id
_entity_poly.type
_entity_poly.pdbx_seq_one_letter_code
_entity_poly.pdbx_strand_id
1 'polypeptide(L)'
;MQVFFEINHLKKDEFLNEHHRVLEKRLEPVLREVIESRAKLREELEATYQNIISALLLRSGLGSPTNMDVIRETTAALQSIFPQTDIASFLSANVSQKRKQLYEFTGLVTGIRLYNKDCNKGGAGIDDLPHLLSEGVPITLETINEEIKKSDELAAIYTSLFLKLSTIDPTTDVKALIKSAKEMDITPEHLRASVVNARQYGKFLRIIECELNQMLKDIKKTIDNFKSCMKKLHILISDRPAVPSNEVYPGFLQLANYWTSFQDEMVFLSVLTSTLNTLQTYFVGRQLKWTKEKMYNFISDKEVIFDEDRKHHDPLSEEYCGGHQCVFPHSSSDEINLNIECEGFCIWSLVRYQGLLVPADIHMGVLLIPPDNKMYAFSTPEAAKEFVMETDKNLLTKSNNEYISDKLEVTVWFRNLKLIKMIYDIKKNPLPFLFQNGQFHENTSPKVDCGVQTVLHPIETYIDKNYYWNEWDLRKNALKLVNLRKKATASVQTILSNWRRDNATQVYPMK
;
A
#
# COMPACT_ATOMS: atom_id res chain seq x y z
N MET A 1 -1.46 -7.90 10.49
CA MET A 1 -2.38 -7.33 9.48
C MET A 1 -1.84 -6.01 8.94
N GLN A 2 -1.76 -4.93 9.72
CA GLN A 2 -1.27 -3.62 9.25
C GLN A 2 0.06 -3.65 8.49
N VAL A 3 1.12 -4.15 9.13
CA VAL A 3 2.47 -4.24 8.52
C VAL A 3 2.43 -5.01 7.20
N PHE A 4 1.62 -6.07 7.13
CA PHE A 4 1.45 -6.82 5.90
C PHE A 4 0.78 -5.95 4.82
N PHE A 5 -0.32 -5.27 5.14
CA PHE A 5 -1.01 -4.42 4.17
C PHE A 5 -0.11 -3.29 3.67
N GLU A 6 0.58 -2.57 4.56
CA GLU A 6 1.45 -1.45 4.19
C GLU A 6 2.65 -1.86 3.31
N ILE A 7 3.20 -3.06 3.51
CA ILE A 7 4.34 -3.54 2.72
C ILE A 7 3.90 -4.08 1.35
N ASN A 8 2.71 -4.68 1.27
CA ASN A 8 2.29 -5.45 0.09
C ASN A 8 1.24 -4.72 -0.77
N HIS A 9 0.52 -3.74 -0.21
CA HIS A 9 -0.41 -2.90 -0.94
C HIS A 9 0.33 -1.71 -1.54
N LEU A 10 0.75 -1.85 -2.80
CA LEU A 10 1.36 -0.79 -3.60
C LEU A 10 0.33 -0.17 -4.52
N LYS A 11 0.54 1.10 -4.90
CA LYS A 11 -0.27 1.73 -5.96
C LYS A 11 -0.16 0.91 -7.25
N LYS A 12 -1.28 0.74 -7.95
CA LYS A 12 -1.38 -0.01 -9.22
C LYS A 12 -0.23 0.29 -10.18
N ASP A 13 0.04 1.57 -10.46
CA ASP A 13 1.09 1.98 -11.40
C ASP A 13 2.49 1.60 -10.91
N GLU A 14 2.77 1.79 -9.62
CA GLU A 14 4.07 1.45 -9.04
C GLU A 14 4.31 -0.07 -9.09
N PHE A 15 3.27 -0.85 -8.79
CA PHE A 15 3.30 -2.31 -8.89
C PHE A 15 3.48 -2.80 -10.33
N LEU A 16 2.69 -2.30 -11.28
CA LEU A 16 2.74 -2.74 -12.68
C LEU A 16 4.08 -2.41 -13.34
N ASN A 17 4.64 -1.23 -13.04
CA ASN A 17 5.98 -0.85 -13.52
C ASN A 17 7.06 -1.82 -13.02
N GLU A 18 7.01 -2.20 -11.74
CA GLU A 18 7.93 -3.19 -11.18
C GLU A 18 7.71 -4.58 -11.80
N HIS A 19 6.45 -4.97 -12.00
CA HIS A 19 6.10 -6.23 -12.64
C HIS A 19 6.65 -6.32 -14.07
N HIS A 20 6.45 -5.30 -14.90
CA HIS A 20 7.00 -5.23 -16.25
C HIS A 20 8.53 -5.26 -16.24
N ARG A 21 9.17 -4.55 -15.30
CA ARG A 21 10.63 -4.58 -15.13
C ARG A 21 11.13 -6.00 -14.85
N VAL A 22 10.46 -6.72 -13.96
CA VAL A 22 10.82 -8.11 -13.61
C VAL A 22 10.60 -9.05 -14.79
N LEU A 23 9.50 -8.91 -15.53
CA LEU A 23 9.22 -9.68 -16.74
C LEU A 23 10.29 -9.44 -17.81
N GLU A 24 10.60 -8.20 -18.14
CA GLU A 24 11.65 -7.86 -19.11
C GLU A 24 13.01 -8.45 -18.70
N LYS A 25 13.36 -8.36 -17.41
CA LYS A 25 14.60 -8.97 -16.88
C LYS A 25 14.61 -10.50 -17.05
N ARG A 26 13.47 -11.17 -16.89
CA ARG A 26 13.34 -12.63 -17.09
C ARG A 26 13.41 -13.02 -18.57
N LEU A 27 12.93 -12.15 -19.45
CA LEU A 27 12.93 -12.35 -20.90
C LEU A 27 14.28 -12.03 -21.56
N GLU A 28 15.12 -11.23 -20.90
CA GLU A 28 16.41 -10.77 -21.41
C GLU A 28 17.35 -11.88 -21.93
N PRO A 29 17.49 -13.06 -21.29
CA PRO A 29 18.33 -14.14 -21.83
C PRO A 29 17.89 -14.61 -23.22
N VAL A 30 16.58 -14.77 -23.42
CA VAL A 30 15.98 -15.21 -24.70
C VAL A 30 16.14 -14.13 -25.77
N LEU A 31 15.91 -12.86 -25.39
CA LEU A 31 16.11 -11.73 -26.32
C LEU A 31 17.58 -11.59 -26.73
N ARG A 32 18.50 -11.78 -25.78
CA ARG A 32 19.94 -11.69 -26.04
C ARG A 32 20.41 -12.75 -27.03
N GLU A 33 19.94 -13.98 -26.88
CA GLU A 33 20.25 -15.07 -27.82
C GLU A 33 19.89 -14.70 -29.27
N VAL A 34 18.71 -14.11 -29.47
CA VAL A 34 18.26 -13.63 -30.79
C VAL A 34 19.11 -12.46 -31.30
N ILE A 35 19.38 -11.48 -30.43
CA ILE A 35 20.11 -10.26 -30.78
C ILE A 35 21.58 -10.56 -31.14
N GLU A 36 22.20 -11.46 -30.39
CA GLU A 36 23.62 -11.84 -30.54
C GLU A 36 23.84 -12.91 -31.62
N SER A 37 22.78 -13.48 -32.20
CA SER A 37 22.89 -14.44 -33.29
C SER A 37 23.72 -13.89 -34.46
N ARG A 38 24.62 -14.74 -34.96
CA ARG A 38 25.51 -14.50 -36.11
C ARG A 38 25.39 -15.61 -37.15
N ALA A 39 24.17 -16.12 -37.34
CA ALA A 39 23.87 -17.19 -38.28
C ALA A 39 24.34 -16.86 -39.71
N LYS A 40 24.95 -17.85 -40.38
CA LYS A 40 25.43 -17.77 -41.76
C LYS A 40 24.91 -18.92 -42.62
N LEU A 41 24.79 -20.11 -42.03
CA LEU A 41 24.27 -21.28 -42.72
C LEU A 41 22.74 -21.26 -42.72
N ARG A 42 22.13 -21.89 -43.73
CA ARG A 42 20.66 -21.96 -43.85
C ARG A 42 19.98 -22.50 -42.59
N GLU A 43 20.52 -23.58 -42.02
CA GLU A 43 20.00 -24.18 -40.79
C GLU A 43 20.08 -23.21 -39.59
N GLU A 44 21.16 -22.43 -39.49
CA GLU A 44 21.33 -21.42 -38.44
C GLU A 44 20.38 -20.23 -38.61
N LEU A 45 20.07 -19.86 -39.85
CA LEU A 45 19.06 -18.82 -40.16
C LEU A 45 17.67 -19.30 -39.75
N GLU A 46 17.30 -20.54 -40.11
CA GLU A 46 16.03 -21.15 -39.72
C GLU A 46 15.92 -21.24 -38.18
N ALA A 47 16.99 -21.66 -37.48
CA ALA A 47 17.05 -21.68 -36.02
C ALA A 47 16.88 -20.28 -35.40
N THR A 48 17.54 -19.26 -35.96
CA THR A 48 17.40 -17.87 -35.48
C THR A 48 15.97 -17.37 -35.65
N TYR A 49 15.30 -17.73 -36.75
CA TYR A 49 13.90 -17.37 -36.99
C TYR A 49 12.96 -18.02 -35.95
N GLN A 50 13.21 -19.28 -35.59
CA GLN A 50 12.47 -19.97 -34.51
C GLN A 50 12.70 -19.34 -33.14
N ASN A 51 13.93 -18.89 -32.87
CA ASN A 51 14.24 -18.15 -31.64
C ASN A 51 13.52 -16.80 -31.59
N ILE A 52 13.38 -16.10 -32.73
CA ILE A 52 12.56 -14.88 -32.82
C ILE A 52 11.11 -15.23 -32.44
N ILE A 53 10.50 -16.24 -33.06
CA ILE A 53 9.12 -16.64 -32.77
C ILE A 53 8.93 -16.95 -31.28
N SER A 54 9.87 -17.69 -30.69
CA SER A 54 9.84 -18.03 -29.25
C SER A 54 9.90 -16.79 -28.37
N ALA A 55 10.76 -15.82 -28.70
CA ALA A 55 10.84 -14.54 -28.01
C ALA A 55 9.53 -13.73 -28.12
N LEU A 56 8.91 -13.70 -29.30
CA LEU A 56 7.64 -13.00 -29.52
C LEU A 56 6.49 -13.63 -28.71
N LEU A 57 6.42 -14.96 -28.66
CA LEU A 57 5.42 -15.69 -27.88
C LEU A 57 5.56 -15.41 -26.38
N LEU A 58 6.77 -15.54 -25.84
CA LEU A 58 7.03 -15.31 -24.43
C LEU A 58 6.74 -13.86 -24.01
N ARG A 59 7.00 -12.88 -24.89
CA ARG A 59 6.69 -11.46 -24.60
C ARG A 59 5.22 -11.09 -24.76
N SER A 60 4.55 -11.64 -25.78
CA SER A 60 3.13 -11.32 -26.02
C SER A 60 2.20 -11.99 -25.01
N GLY A 61 2.61 -13.11 -24.41
CA GLY A 61 1.75 -13.91 -23.53
C GLY A 61 0.56 -14.56 -24.25
N LEU A 62 0.58 -14.65 -25.60
CA LEU A 62 -0.46 -15.28 -26.41
C LEU A 62 -0.22 -16.78 -26.59
N GLY A 63 -0.20 -17.52 -25.47
CA GLY A 63 -0.07 -18.97 -25.44
C GLY A 63 1.36 -19.49 -25.28
N SER A 64 1.48 -20.80 -25.16
CA SER A 64 2.75 -21.47 -24.86
C SER A 64 3.61 -21.69 -26.10
N PRO A 65 4.94 -21.47 -26.04
CA PRO A 65 5.87 -21.84 -27.11
C PRO A 65 6.03 -23.36 -27.28
N THR A 66 5.39 -24.18 -26.44
CA THR A 66 5.32 -25.64 -26.61
C THR A 66 4.14 -26.11 -27.47
N ASN A 67 3.17 -25.23 -27.73
CA ASN A 67 1.99 -25.57 -28.53
C ASN A 67 2.25 -25.30 -30.02
N MET A 68 2.19 -26.36 -30.83
CA MET A 68 2.48 -26.29 -32.26
C MET A 68 1.52 -25.38 -33.04
N ASP A 69 0.24 -25.30 -32.65
CA ASP A 69 -0.74 -24.45 -33.33
C ASP A 69 -0.47 -22.97 -33.03
N VAL A 70 -0.10 -22.66 -31.79
CA VAL A 70 0.34 -21.32 -31.36
C VAL A 70 1.59 -20.88 -32.14
N ILE A 71 2.57 -21.78 -32.29
CA ILE A 71 3.78 -21.52 -33.07
C ILE A 71 3.44 -21.28 -34.55
N ARG A 72 2.57 -22.11 -35.14
CA ARG A 72 2.16 -21.98 -36.55
C ARG A 72 1.46 -20.65 -36.82
N GLU A 73 0.48 -20.27 -36.00
CA GLU A 73 -0.21 -18.99 -36.14
C GLU A 73 0.74 -17.80 -35.98
N THR A 74 1.65 -17.86 -35.01
CA THR A 74 2.64 -16.81 -34.77
C THR A 74 3.64 -16.72 -35.92
N THR A 75 4.05 -17.86 -36.48
CA THR A 75 4.90 -17.92 -37.67
C THR A 75 4.21 -17.28 -38.86
N ALA A 76 2.94 -17.60 -39.12
CA ALA A 76 2.18 -17.02 -40.22
C ALA A 76 1.98 -15.50 -40.05
N ALA A 77 1.67 -15.04 -38.83
CA ALA A 77 1.56 -13.61 -38.52
C ALA A 77 2.90 -12.89 -38.70
N LEU A 78 4.01 -13.47 -38.23
CA LEU A 78 5.34 -12.89 -38.43
C LEU A 78 5.72 -12.85 -39.91
N GLN A 79 5.48 -13.92 -40.67
CA GLN A 79 5.78 -13.99 -42.10
C GLN A 79 5.02 -12.94 -42.92
N SER A 80 3.84 -12.50 -42.44
CA SER A 80 3.07 -11.44 -43.11
C SER A 80 3.72 -10.05 -43.05
N ILE A 81 4.61 -9.82 -42.06
CA ILE A 81 5.30 -8.53 -41.85
C ILE A 81 6.82 -8.62 -42.01
N PHE A 82 7.38 -9.83 -41.85
CA PHE A 82 8.80 -10.13 -41.85
C PHE A 82 9.03 -11.55 -42.38
N PRO A 83 9.09 -11.72 -43.72
CA PRO A 83 9.38 -13.01 -44.35
C PRO A 83 10.74 -13.58 -43.94
N GLN A 84 10.89 -14.91 -44.02
CA GLN A 84 12.16 -15.57 -43.69
C GLN A 84 13.34 -15.12 -44.56
N THR A 85 13.08 -14.62 -45.77
CA THR A 85 14.11 -14.05 -46.66
C THR A 85 14.79 -12.82 -46.06
N ASP A 86 14.11 -12.10 -45.18
CA ASP A 86 14.56 -10.81 -44.66
C ASP A 86 15.40 -10.97 -43.39
N ILE A 87 15.64 -12.20 -42.94
CA ILE A 87 16.45 -12.50 -41.75
C ILE A 87 17.88 -11.97 -41.87
N ALA A 88 18.45 -11.96 -43.08
CA ALA A 88 19.78 -11.41 -43.32
C ALA A 88 19.83 -9.90 -43.02
N SER A 89 18.76 -9.17 -43.32
CA SER A 89 18.63 -7.75 -43.00
C SER A 89 18.61 -7.54 -41.48
N PHE A 90 17.81 -8.35 -40.76
CA PHE A 90 17.79 -8.33 -39.29
C PHE A 90 19.17 -8.62 -38.69
N LEU A 91 19.87 -9.65 -39.18
CA LEU A 91 21.19 -10.03 -38.67
C LEU A 91 22.26 -8.94 -38.88
N SER A 92 22.15 -8.18 -39.97
CA SER A 92 23.04 -7.05 -40.29
C SER A 92 22.80 -5.80 -39.44
N ALA A 93 21.63 -5.68 -38.81
CA ALA A 93 21.28 -4.53 -37.99
C ALA A 93 22.10 -4.48 -36.69
N ASN A 94 22.26 -3.28 -36.13
CA ASN A 94 22.95 -3.14 -34.85
C ASN A 94 22.08 -3.64 -33.68
N VAL A 95 22.69 -3.85 -32.52
CA VAL A 95 22.02 -4.39 -31.31
C VAL A 95 20.77 -3.59 -30.91
N SER A 96 20.83 -2.26 -30.98
CA SER A 96 19.71 -1.39 -30.62
C SER A 96 18.55 -1.52 -31.63
N GLN A 97 18.86 -1.58 -32.92
CA GLN A 97 17.89 -1.78 -34.00
C GLN A 97 17.22 -3.15 -33.90
N LYS A 98 17.99 -4.22 -33.70
CA LYS A 98 17.44 -5.58 -33.50
C LYS A 98 16.44 -5.60 -32.35
N ARG A 99 16.80 -4.99 -31.22
CA ARG A 99 15.91 -4.90 -30.06
C ARG A 99 14.63 -4.14 -30.37
N LYS A 100 14.72 -2.98 -31.04
CA LYS A 100 13.55 -2.19 -31.47
C LYS A 100 12.64 -2.98 -32.41
N GLN A 101 13.23 -3.66 -33.40
CA GLN A 101 12.50 -4.53 -34.34
C GLN A 101 11.77 -5.65 -33.60
N LEU A 102 12.41 -6.32 -32.63
CA LEU A 102 11.74 -7.36 -31.85
C LEU A 102 10.52 -6.80 -31.09
N TYR A 103 10.61 -5.59 -30.50
CA TYR A 103 9.45 -4.98 -29.81
C TYR A 103 8.33 -4.67 -30.79
N GLU A 104 8.66 -4.11 -31.96
CA GLU A 104 7.70 -3.82 -33.01
C GLU A 104 7.02 -5.10 -33.54
N PHE A 105 7.81 -6.15 -33.83
CA PHE A 105 7.29 -7.46 -34.20
C PHE A 105 6.37 -8.04 -33.13
N THR A 106 6.69 -7.85 -31.84
CA THR A 106 5.85 -8.34 -30.74
C THR A 106 4.48 -7.67 -30.80
N GLY A 107 4.43 -6.34 -30.93
CA GLY A 107 3.17 -5.61 -31.02
C GLY A 107 2.36 -5.99 -32.27
N LEU A 108 3.01 -5.99 -33.45
CA LEU A 108 2.32 -6.30 -34.71
C LEU A 108 1.78 -7.72 -34.74
N VAL A 109 2.60 -8.71 -34.38
CA VAL A 109 2.19 -10.12 -34.36
C VAL A 109 1.06 -10.33 -33.35
N THR A 110 1.12 -9.70 -32.17
CA THR A 110 0.04 -9.74 -31.18
C THR A 110 -1.27 -9.21 -31.77
N GLY A 111 -1.25 -8.03 -32.38
CA GLY A 111 -2.43 -7.43 -33.00
C GLY A 111 -3.01 -8.25 -34.15
N ILE A 112 -2.15 -8.79 -35.02
CA ILE A 112 -2.57 -9.64 -36.15
C ILE A 112 -3.21 -10.93 -35.63
N ARG A 113 -2.64 -11.57 -34.62
CA ARG A 113 -3.20 -12.79 -34.03
C ARG A 113 -4.55 -12.54 -33.36
N LEU A 114 -4.71 -11.41 -32.66
CA LEU A 114 -5.99 -11.01 -32.07
C LEU A 114 -7.06 -10.76 -33.14
N TYR A 115 -6.70 -10.07 -34.23
CA TYR A 115 -7.60 -9.87 -35.36
C TYR A 115 -7.99 -11.19 -36.04
N ASN A 116 -7.02 -12.10 -36.26
CA ASN A 116 -7.28 -13.40 -36.85
C ASN A 116 -8.17 -14.29 -35.98
N LYS A 117 -8.06 -14.19 -34.64
CA LYS A 117 -8.99 -14.80 -33.70
C LYS A 117 -10.42 -14.30 -33.91
N ASP A 118 -10.61 -12.98 -34.00
CA ASP A 118 -11.92 -12.37 -34.22
C ASP A 118 -12.53 -12.75 -35.58
N CYS A 119 -11.68 -12.95 -36.61
CA CYS A 119 -12.10 -13.50 -37.91
C CYS A 119 -12.41 -15.01 -37.92
N ASN A 120 -12.28 -15.73 -36.79
CA ASN A 120 -12.33 -17.20 -36.72
C ASN A 120 -11.32 -17.91 -37.65
N LYS A 121 -10.15 -17.29 -37.87
CA LYS A 121 -9.05 -17.83 -38.71
C LYS A 121 -7.84 -18.29 -37.89
N GLY A 122 -7.96 -18.28 -36.57
CA GLY A 122 -6.92 -18.65 -35.62
C GLY A 122 -7.36 -18.35 -34.19
N GLY A 123 -6.41 -18.15 -33.28
CA GLY A 123 -6.67 -17.85 -31.88
C GLY A 123 -6.25 -18.96 -30.92
N ALA A 124 -5.44 -19.93 -31.38
CA ALA A 124 -4.88 -20.95 -30.52
C ALA A 124 -4.12 -20.31 -29.35
N GLY A 125 -4.44 -20.75 -28.12
CA GLY A 125 -3.79 -20.28 -26.90
C GLY A 125 -4.08 -18.83 -26.50
N ILE A 126 -5.10 -18.18 -27.10
CA ILE A 126 -5.53 -16.84 -26.71
C ILE A 126 -6.78 -16.96 -25.84
N ASP A 127 -6.65 -16.70 -24.54
CA ASP A 127 -7.78 -16.69 -23.60
C ASP A 127 -8.77 -15.54 -23.89
N ASP A 128 -9.95 -15.57 -23.27
CA ASP A 128 -10.89 -14.45 -23.32
C ASP A 128 -10.70 -13.56 -22.08
N LEU A 129 -9.58 -12.82 -22.04
CA LEU A 129 -9.29 -11.90 -20.93
C LEU A 129 -10.41 -10.88 -20.70
N PRO A 130 -11.02 -10.25 -21.73
CA PRO A 130 -12.18 -9.39 -21.54
C PRO A 130 -13.31 -10.04 -20.75
N HIS A 131 -13.66 -11.28 -21.11
CA HIS A 131 -14.72 -12.02 -20.42
C HIS A 131 -14.31 -12.39 -18.99
N LEU A 132 -13.11 -12.97 -18.81
CA LEU A 132 -12.58 -13.37 -17.50
C LEU A 132 -12.52 -12.19 -16.52
N LEU A 133 -12.13 -11.01 -16.98
CA LEU A 133 -12.12 -9.79 -16.18
C LEU A 133 -13.53 -9.29 -15.87
N SER A 134 -14.44 -9.34 -16.85
CA SER A 134 -15.83 -8.90 -16.67
C SER A 134 -16.62 -9.75 -15.67
N GLU A 135 -16.20 -11.00 -15.45
CA GLU A 135 -16.80 -11.92 -14.48
C GLU A 135 -16.02 -11.93 -13.15
N GLY A 136 -14.69 -12.02 -13.22
CA GLY A 136 -13.83 -12.17 -12.05
C GLY A 136 -13.83 -10.95 -11.11
N VAL A 137 -13.92 -9.73 -11.65
CA VAL A 137 -13.95 -8.52 -10.83
C VAL A 137 -15.24 -8.43 -10.00
N PRO A 138 -16.45 -8.57 -10.59
CA PRO A 138 -17.70 -8.62 -9.82
C PRO A 138 -17.74 -9.71 -8.74
N ILE A 139 -17.28 -10.93 -9.03
CA ILE A 139 -17.23 -12.02 -8.04
C ILE A 139 -16.33 -11.65 -6.85
N THR A 140 -15.18 -11.03 -7.14
CA THR A 140 -14.25 -10.57 -6.09
C THR A 140 -14.87 -9.44 -5.27
N LEU A 141 -15.59 -8.51 -5.91
CA LEU A 141 -16.33 -7.43 -5.24
C LEU A 141 -17.41 -7.98 -4.31
N GLU A 142 -18.20 -8.96 -4.75
CA GLU A 142 -19.22 -9.62 -3.93
C GLU A 142 -18.59 -10.25 -2.68
N THR A 143 -17.48 -10.98 -2.86
CA THR A 143 -16.71 -11.57 -1.75
C THR A 143 -16.24 -10.49 -0.77
N ILE A 144 -15.70 -9.37 -1.26
CA ILE A 144 -15.25 -8.27 -0.40
C ILE A 144 -16.42 -7.65 0.36
N ASN A 145 -17.56 -7.43 -0.29
CA ASN A 145 -18.74 -6.84 0.35
C ASN A 145 -19.30 -7.74 1.46
N GLU A 146 -19.30 -9.05 1.26
CA GLU A 146 -19.67 -10.00 2.32
C GLU A 146 -18.68 -9.95 3.49
N GLU A 147 -17.38 -9.88 3.21
CA GLU A 147 -16.34 -9.79 4.24
C GLU A 147 -16.36 -8.47 5.00
N ILE A 148 -16.69 -7.35 4.34
CA ILE A 148 -16.92 -6.05 4.97
C ILE A 148 -18.10 -6.15 5.94
N LYS A 149 -19.24 -6.70 5.50
CA LYS A 149 -20.42 -6.90 6.37
C LYS A 149 -20.08 -7.72 7.61
N LYS A 150 -19.38 -8.85 7.45
CA LYS A 150 -18.91 -9.68 8.58
C LYS A 150 -17.99 -8.88 9.52
N SER A 151 -17.12 -8.06 8.96
CA SER A 151 -16.20 -7.21 9.71
C SER A 151 -16.94 -6.16 10.55
N ASP A 152 -17.93 -5.50 9.95
CA ASP A 152 -18.73 -4.47 10.59
C ASP A 152 -19.65 -5.06 11.67
N GLU A 153 -20.27 -6.22 11.41
CA GLU A 153 -21.03 -6.98 12.41
C GLU A 153 -20.18 -7.29 13.65
N LEU A 154 -18.98 -7.85 13.47
CA LEU A 154 -18.11 -8.19 14.60
C LEU A 154 -17.62 -6.93 15.32
N ALA A 155 -17.31 -5.86 14.59
CA ALA A 155 -16.94 -4.59 15.21
C ALA A 155 -18.07 -4.04 16.09
N ALA A 156 -19.32 -4.08 15.62
CA ALA A 156 -20.49 -3.63 16.37
C ALA A 156 -20.74 -4.47 17.63
N ILE A 157 -20.73 -5.80 17.49
CA ILE A 157 -20.94 -6.74 18.60
C ILE A 157 -19.87 -6.55 19.67
N TYR A 158 -18.59 -6.55 19.28
CA TYR A 158 -17.48 -6.45 20.25
C TYR A 158 -17.42 -5.07 20.91
N THR A 159 -17.76 -4.00 20.19
CA THR A 159 -17.84 -2.65 20.77
C THR A 159 -18.95 -2.58 21.82
N SER A 160 -20.15 -3.07 21.47
CA SER A 160 -21.31 -3.02 22.37
C SER A 160 -21.08 -3.88 23.61
N LEU A 161 -20.49 -5.07 23.45
CA LEU A 161 -20.13 -5.94 24.56
C LEU A 161 -19.04 -5.33 25.45
N PHE A 162 -18.02 -4.69 24.86
CA PHE A 162 -17.00 -3.98 25.62
C PHE A 162 -17.62 -2.89 26.50
N LEU A 163 -18.51 -2.07 25.93
CA LEU A 163 -19.14 -0.97 26.66
C LEU A 163 -20.02 -1.49 27.81
N LYS A 164 -20.77 -2.58 27.58
CA LYS A 164 -21.59 -3.25 28.61
C LYS A 164 -20.74 -3.73 29.80
N LEU A 165 -19.60 -4.36 29.52
CA LEU A 165 -18.69 -4.90 30.55
C LEU A 165 -17.83 -3.82 31.24
N SER A 166 -17.70 -2.64 30.65
CA SER A 166 -16.86 -1.54 31.15
C SER A 166 -17.65 -0.44 31.88
N THR A 167 -18.87 -0.75 32.30
CA THR A 167 -19.74 0.18 33.05
C THR A 167 -19.18 0.46 34.45
N ILE A 168 -19.19 1.74 34.86
CA ILE A 168 -18.53 2.21 36.10
C ILE A 168 -19.34 1.80 37.35
N ASP A 169 -20.67 1.68 37.24
CA ASP A 169 -21.58 1.20 38.29
C ASP A 169 -22.47 0.04 37.80
N PRO A 170 -21.92 -1.18 37.69
CA PRO A 170 -22.67 -2.31 37.16
C PRO A 170 -23.71 -2.78 38.18
N THR A 171 -24.94 -3.06 37.69
CA THR A 171 -25.98 -3.73 38.47
C THR A 171 -25.51 -5.12 38.90
N THR A 172 -26.18 -5.73 39.89
CA THR A 172 -25.84 -7.08 40.38
C THR A 172 -25.80 -8.12 39.25
N ASP A 173 -26.70 -7.99 38.27
CA ASP A 173 -26.78 -8.86 37.09
C ASP A 173 -25.57 -8.68 36.16
N VAL A 174 -25.13 -7.43 35.94
CA VAL A 174 -23.94 -7.13 35.12
C VAL A 174 -22.65 -7.59 35.82
N LYS A 175 -22.58 -7.53 37.15
CA LYS A 175 -21.44 -8.06 37.92
C LYS A 175 -21.30 -9.58 37.76
N ALA A 176 -22.41 -10.32 37.81
CA ALA A 176 -22.42 -11.76 37.53
C ALA A 176 -21.99 -12.06 36.09
N LEU A 177 -22.44 -11.24 35.15
CA LEU A 177 -22.07 -11.33 33.74
C LEU A 177 -20.57 -11.12 33.51
N ILE A 178 -19.97 -10.10 34.12
CA ILE A 178 -18.53 -9.81 34.05
C ILE A 178 -17.72 -11.00 34.58
N LYS A 179 -18.17 -11.64 35.66
CA LYS A 179 -17.49 -12.83 36.21
C LYS A 179 -17.54 -13.99 35.22
N SER A 180 -18.72 -14.29 34.66
CA SER A 180 -18.87 -15.35 33.67
C SER A 180 -18.09 -15.07 32.37
N ALA A 181 -18.02 -13.82 31.92
CA ALA A 181 -17.24 -13.41 30.77
C ALA A 181 -15.74 -13.66 30.99
N LYS A 182 -15.21 -13.32 32.18
CA LYS A 182 -13.81 -13.58 32.56
C LYS A 182 -13.48 -15.07 32.59
N GLU A 183 -14.39 -15.91 33.06
CA GLU A 183 -14.23 -17.37 33.05
C GLU A 183 -14.14 -17.95 31.62
N MET A 184 -14.69 -17.23 30.62
CA MET A 184 -14.61 -17.56 29.19
C MET A 184 -13.51 -16.80 28.43
N ASP A 185 -12.57 -16.16 29.13
CA ASP A 185 -11.48 -15.33 28.56
C ASP A 185 -12.00 -14.12 27.73
N ILE A 186 -13.24 -13.70 27.96
CA ILE A 186 -13.81 -12.48 27.39
C ILE A 186 -13.48 -11.33 28.33
N THR A 187 -12.30 -10.75 28.10
CA THR A 187 -11.81 -9.59 28.86
C THR A 187 -11.93 -8.30 28.05
N PRO A 188 -12.01 -7.12 28.69
CA PRO A 188 -11.97 -5.84 28.00
C PRO A 188 -10.74 -5.71 27.07
N GLU A 189 -9.59 -6.24 27.48
CA GLU A 189 -8.35 -6.22 26.67
C GLU A 189 -8.52 -6.98 25.36
N HIS A 190 -9.07 -8.21 25.40
CA HIS A 190 -9.29 -9.03 24.23
C HIS A 190 -10.39 -8.46 23.32
N LEU A 191 -11.46 -7.91 23.90
CA LEU A 191 -12.53 -7.27 23.14
C LEU A 191 -12.04 -6.04 22.40
N ARG A 192 -11.28 -5.17 23.07
CA ARG A 192 -10.64 -4.00 22.46
C ARG A 192 -9.74 -4.41 21.29
N ALA A 193 -8.85 -5.39 21.48
CA ALA A 193 -7.99 -5.89 20.41
C ALA A 193 -8.81 -6.44 19.22
N SER A 194 -9.91 -7.12 19.50
CA SER A 194 -10.82 -7.66 18.48
C SER A 194 -11.58 -6.57 17.72
N VAL A 195 -12.08 -5.52 18.40
CA VAL A 195 -12.70 -4.34 17.76
C VAL A 195 -11.72 -3.68 16.82
N VAL A 196 -10.50 -3.47 17.29
CA VAL A 196 -9.43 -2.85 16.51
C VAL A 196 -9.10 -3.68 15.26
N ASN A 197 -8.95 -5.00 15.40
CA ASN A 197 -8.70 -5.91 14.29
C ASN A 197 -9.84 -5.88 13.25
N ALA A 198 -11.09 -5.99 13.70
CA ALA A 198 -12.25 -5.96 12.83
C ALA A 198 -12.34 -4.63 12.07
N ARG A 199 -12.24 -3.49 12.77
CA ARG A 199 -12.29 -2.18 12.08
C ARG A 199 -11.13 -1.97 11.12
N GLN A 200 -9.92 -2.42 11.46
CA GLN A 200 -8.77 -2.34 10.56
C GLN A 200 -8.96 -3.21 9.31
N TYR A 201 -9.44 -4.45 9.47
CA TYR A 201 -9.75 -5.32 8.36
C TYR A 201 -10.78 -4.68 7.42
N GLY A 202 -11.90 -4.20 7.98
CA GLY A 202 -12.93 -3.49 7.21
C GLY A 202 -12.42 -2.23 6.50
N LYS A 203 -11.48 -1.48 7.09
CA LYS A 203 -10.85 -0.32 6.43
C LYS A 203 -10.02 -0.76 5.22
N PHE A 204 -9.19 -1.79 5.37
CA PHE A 204 -8.37 -2.30 4.26
C PHE A 204 -9.20 -2.91 3.13
N LEU A 205 -10.28 -3.61 3.47
CA LEU A 205 -11.19 -4.14 2.45
C LEU A 205 -11.87 -3.05 1.63
N ARG A 206 -12.29 -1.94 2.26
CA ARG A 206 -12.87 -0.78 1.54
C ARG A 206 -11.88 -0.11 0.59
N ILE A 207 -10.57 -0.15 0.90
CA ILE A 207 -9.52 0.31 -0.04
C ILE A 207 -9.50 -0.59 -1.28
N ILE A 208 -9.44 -1.91 -1.08
CA ILE A 208 -9.46 -2.88 -2.18
C ILE A 208 -10.77 -2.79 -2.99
N GLU A 209 -11.91 -2.59 -2.31
CA GLU A 209 -13.22 -2.38 -2.94
C GLU A 209 -13.20 -1.16 -3.88
N CYS A 210 -12.62 -0.04 -3.44
CA CYS A 210 -12.48 1.15 -4.26
C CYS A 210 -11.61 0.88 -5.51
N GLU A 211 -10.53 0.11 -5.36
CA GLU A 211 -9.65 -0.26 -6.47
C GLU A 211 -10.34 -1.19 -7.48
N LEU A 212 -11.11 -2.17 -7.00
CA LEU A 212 -11.89 -3.05 -7.87
C LEU A 212 -13.02 -2.30 -8.60
N ASN A 213 -13.67 -1.35 -7.92
CA ASN A 213 -14.66 -0.48 -8.56
C ASN A 213 -14.05 0.40 -9.66
N GLN A 214 -12.83 0.90 -9.43
CA GLN A 214 -12.10 1.65 -10.45
C GLN A 214 -11.69 0.74 -11.62
N MET A 215 -11.16 -0.45 -11.33
CA MET A 215 -10.85 -1.48 -12.30
C MET A 215 -12.06 -1.84 -13.18
N LEU A 216 -13.25 -1.99 -12.60
CA LEU A 216 -14.48 -2.28 -13.36
C LEU A 216 -14.77 -1.19 -14.42
N LYS A 217 -14.59 0.08 -14.06
CA LYS A 217 -14.77 1.23 -14.98
C LYS A 217 -13.72 1.20 -16.09
N ASP A 218 -12.46 0.94 -15.73
CA ASP A 218 -11.33 0.93 -16.66
C ASP A 218 -11.40 -0.24 -17.64
N ILE A 219 -11.78 -1.43 -17.18
CA ILE A 219 -12.02 -2.61 -18.01
C ILE A 219 -13.12 -2.32 -19.02
N LYS A 220 -14.27 -1.80 -18.59
CA LYS A 220 -15.39 -1.50 -19.49
C LYS A 220 -14.97 -0.55 -20.62
N LYS A 221 -14.27 0.55 -20.26
CA LYS A 221 -13.72 1.50 -21.23
C LYS A 221 -12.74 0.83 -22.19
N THR A 222 -11.87 -0.03 -21.68
CA THR A 222 -10.87 -0.74 -22.49
C THR A 222 -11.51 -1.74 -23.45
N ILE A 223 -12.55 -2.47 -23.01
CA ILE A 223 -13.34 -3.39 -23.85
C ILE A 223 -14.04 -2.63 -24.98
N ASP A 224 -14.67 -1.50 -24.69
CA ASP A 224 -15.37 -0.70 -25.70
C ASP A 224 -14.39 -0.15 -26.76
N ASN A 225 -13.23 0.32 -26.32
CA ASN A 225 -12.16 0.80 -27.19
C ASN A 225 -11.55 -0.33 -28.04
N PHE A 226 -11.33 -1.51 -27.45
CA PHE A 226 -10.84 -2.70 -28.15
C PHE A 226 -11.82 -3.11 -29.27
N LYS A 227 -13.12 -3.20 -28.95
CA LYS A 227 -14.17 -3.52 -29.93
C LYS A 227 -14.26 -2.48 -31.03
N SER A 228 -14.14 -1.19 -30.70
CA SER A 228 -14.13 -0.12 -31.71
C SER A 228 -12.92 -0.22 -32.65
N CYS A 229 -11.73 -0.49 -32.11
CA CYS A 229 -10.52 -0.70 -32.89
C CYS A 229 -10.66 -1.91 -33.83
N MET A 230 -11.18 -3.03 -33.31
CA MET A 230 -11.44 -4.24 -34.10
C MET A 230 -12.38 -3.96 -35.28
N LYS A 231 -13.49 -3.25 -35.04
CA LYS A 231 -14.44 -2.85 -36.10
C LYS A 231 -13.78 -1.98 -37.17
N LYS A 232 -12.92 -1.03 -36.78
CA LYS A 232 -12.19 -0.18 -37.74
C LYS A 232 -11.26 -1.00 -38.62
N LEU A 233 -10.56 -1.98 -38.04
CA LEU A 233 -9.71 -2.90 -38.79
C LEU A 233 -10.51 -3.77 -39.77
N HIS A 234 -11.67 -4.30 -39.35
CA HIS A 234 -12.56 -5.03 -40.25
C HIS A 234 -12.98 -4.19 -41.46
N ILE A 235 -13.42 -2.95 -41.24
CA ILE A 235 -13.82 -2.04 -42.34
C ILE A 235 -12.63 -1.76 -43.27
N LEU A 236 -11.43 -1.56 -42.71
CA LEU A 236 -10.23 -1.27 -43.49
C LEU A 236 -9.79 -2.45 -44.37
N ILE A 237 -10.01 -3.69 -43.91
CA ILE A 237 -9.50 -4.92 -44.53
C ILE A 237 -10.56 -5.64 -45.38
N SER A 238 -11.86 -5.55 -45.04
CA SER A 238 -12.97 -6.32 -45.62
C SER A 238 -13.04 -6.26 -47.16
N ASP A 239 -12.69 -5.12 -47.75
CA ASP A 239 -13.01 -4.85 -49.16
C ASP A 239 -11.77 -4.68 -50.05
N ARG A 240 -10.57 -4.99 -49.53
CA ARG A 240 -9.30 -4.74 -50.22
C ARG A 240 -8.44 -6.00 -50.31
N PRO A 241 -8.02 -6.42 -51.53
CA PRO A 241 -7.16 -7.60 -51.69
C PRO A 241 -5.76 -7.37 -51.12
N ALA A 242 -5.32 -6.11 -51.00
CA ALA A 242 -4.09 -5.71 -50.34
C ALA A 242 -4.31 -4.34 -49.68
N VAL A 243 -3.88 -4.21 -48.42
CA VAL A 243 -3.93 -2.95 -47.68
C VAL A 243 -2.50 -2.49 -47.37
N PRO A 244 -2.15 -1.22 -47.62
CA PRO A 244 -0.83 -0.69 -47.28
C PRO A 244 -0.51 -0.87 -45.79
N SER A 245 0.71 -1.33 -45.47
CA SER A 245 1.16 -1.60 -44.09
C SER A 245 1.04 -0.39 -43.17
N ASN A 246 1.27 0.82 -43.69
CA ASN A 246 1.14 2.08 -42.93
C ASN A 246 -0.29 2.39 -42.49
N GLU A 247 -1.31 1.82 -43.13
CA GLU A 247 -2.72 1.99 -42.73
C GLU A 247 -3.14 0.97 -41.66
N VAL A 248 -2.67 -0.28 -41.77
CA VAL A 248 -3.10 -1.39 -40.88
C VAL A 248 -2.26 -1.53 -39.61
N TYR A 249 -0.95 -1.27 -39.69
CA TYR A 249 -0.04 -1.46 -38.55
C TYR A 249 -0.40 -0.64 -37.32
N PRO A 250 -0.81 0.65 -37.43
CA PRO A 250 -1.26 1.40 -36.26
C PRO A 250 -2.43 0.74 -35.52
N GLY A 251 -3.37 0.13 -36.26
CA GLY A 251 -4.50 -0.58 -35.67
C GLY A 251 -4.07 -1.87 -34.95
N PHE A 252 -3.17 -2.66 -35.55
CA PHE A 252 -2.65 -3.87 -34.89
C PHE A 252 -1.84 -3.55 -33.62
N LEU A 253 -0.99 -2.52 -33.67
CA LEU A 253 -0.27 -2.05 -32.48
C LEU A 253 -1.24 -1.58 -31.39
N GLN A 254 -2.33 -0.90 -31.78
CA GLN A 254 -3.35 -0.48 -30.83
C GLN A 254 -4.08 -1.66 -30.19
N LEU A 255 -4.42 -2.70 -30.95
CA LEU A 255 -4.98 -3.94 -30.39
C LEU A 255 -4.04 -4.59 -29.39
N ALA A 256 -2.74 -4.65 -29.71
CA ALA A 256 -1.73 -5.19 -28.80
C ALA A 256 -1.64 -4.40 -27.48
N ASN A 257 -1.71 -3.06 -27.54
CA ASN A 257 -1.69 -2.24 -26.32
C ASN A 257 -2.92 -2.47 -25.44
N TYR A 258 -4.11 -2.61 -26.03
CA TYR A 258 -5.31 -2.99 -25.26
C TYR A 258 -5.19 -4.38 -24.66
N TRP A 259 -4.57 -5.32 -25.38
CA TRP A 259 -4.30 -6.65 -24.87
C TRP A 259 -3.36 -6.64 -23.66
N THR A 260 -2.26 -5.89 -23.73
CA THR A 260 -1.37 -5.66 -22.59
C THR A 260 -2.12 -5.03 -21.43
N SER A 261 -3.03 -4.08 -21.69
CA SER A 261 -3.86 -3.49 -20.64
C SER A 261 -4.75 -4.54 -19.95
N PHE A 262 -5.35 -5.47 -20.70
CA PHE A 262 -6.10 -6.59 -20.09
C PHE A 262 -5.20 -7.53 -19.27
N GLN A 263 -3.99 -7.82 -19.74
CA GLN A 263 -3.02 -8.61 -18.97
C GLN A 263 -2.65 -7.91 -17.65
N ASP A 264 -2.43 -6.60 -17.69
CA ASP A 264 -2.13 -5.79 -16.51
C ASP A 264 -3.27 -5.81 -15.48
N GLU A 265 -4.52 -5.66 -15.93
CA GLU A 265 -5.69 -5.79 -15.05
C GLU A 265 -5.79 -7.19 -14.43
N MET A 266 -5.51 -8.25 -15.19
CA MET A 266 -5.53 -9.62 -14.68
C MET A 266 -4.48 -9.85 -13.58
N VAL A 267 -3.26 -9.35 -13.80
CA VAL A 267 -2.19 -9.45 -12.80
C VAL A 267 -2.56 -8.64 -11.56
N PHE A 268 -3.09 -7.43 -11.73
CA PHE A 268 -3.49 -6.59 -10.60
C PHE A 268 -4.64 -7.22 -9.80
N LEU A 269 -5.66 -7.77 -10.47
CA LEU A 269 -6.74 -8.52 -9.83
C LEU A 269 -6.19 -9.71 -9.02
N SER A 270 -5.24 -10.46 -9.57
CA SER A 270 -4.59 -11.56 -8.85
C SER A 270 -3.91 -11.11 -7.55
N VAL A 271 -3.25 -9.95 -7.56
CA VAL A 271 -2.60 -9.37 -6.38
C VAL A 271 -3.62 -8.91 -5.34
N LEU A 272 -4.71 -8.26 -5.76
CA LEU A 272 -5.78 -7.86 -4.85
C LEU A 272 -6.42 -9.09 -4.18
N THR A 273 -6.70 -10.14 -4.95
CA THR A 273 -7.23 -11.41 -4.44
C THR A 273 -6.25 -12.10 -3.49
N SER A 274 -4.94 -12.10 -3.80
CA SER A 274 -3.91 -12.63 -2.91
C SER A 274 -3.81 -11.84 -1.60
N THR A 275 -3.92 -10.50 -1.69
CA THR A 275 -3.92 -9.60 -0.54
C THR A 275 -5.12 -9.86 0.35
N LEU A 276 -6.32 -9.98 -0.24
CA LEU A 276 -7.56 -10.35 0.45
C LEU A 276 -7.41 -11.69 1.20
N ASN A 277 -6.98 -12.74 0.48
CA ASN A 277 -6.79 -14.07 1.07
C ASN A 277 -5.82 -14.05 2.25
N THR A 278 -4.76 -13.24 2.17
CA THR A 278 -3.80 -13.11 3.26
C THR A 278 -4.35 -12.28 4.41
N LEU A 279 -5.05 -11.17 4.15
CA LEU A 279 -5.72 -10.37 5.18
C LEU A 279 -6.71 -11.21 5.99
N GLN A 280 -7.49 -12.06 5.32
CA GLN A 280 -8.42 -12.99 5.97
C GLN A 280 -7.75 -13.91 6.99
N THR A 281 -6.47 -14.27 6.82
CA THR A 281 -5.75 -15.10 7.82
C THR A 281 -5.51 -14.38 9.15
N TYR A 282 -5.45 -13.05 9.12
CA TYR A 282 -5.26 -12.21 10.31
C TYR A 282 -6.57 -11.71 10.91
N PHE A 283 -7.71 -11.97 10.27
CA PHE A 283 -9.01 -11.48 10.72
C PHE A 283 -9.53 -12.30 11.91
N VAL A 284 -9.98 -11.59 12.95
CA VAL A 284 -10.50 -12.18 14.19
C VAL A 284 -11.70 -13.09 13.93
N GLY A 285 -12.54 -12.75 12.94
CA GLY A 285 -13.70 -13.54 12.56
C GLY A 285 -13.36 -14.91 11.94
N ARG A 286 -12.10 -15.16 11.56
CA ARG A 286 -11.64 -16.48 11.10
C ARG A 286 -11.11 -17.35 12.23
N GLN A 287 -10.60 -16.73 13.29
CA GLN A 287 -10.09 -17.45 14.46
C GLN A 287 -11.20 -17.82 15.46
N LEU A 288 -12.40 -17.22 15.34
CA LEU A 288 -13.65 -17.53 16.07
C LEU A 288 -13.44 -18.04 17.51
N LYS A 289 -12.54 -17.38 18.27
CA LYS A 289 -12.28 -17.73 19.67
C LYS A 289 -13.58 -17.76 20.48
N TRP A 290 -14.53 -16.92 20.08
CA TRP A 290 -15.86 -16.80 20.66
C TRP A 290 -16.90 -17.05 19.56
N THR A 291 -17.65 -18.15 19.68
CA THR A 291 -18.75 -18.46 18.76
C THR A 291 -19.92 -17.51 18.98
N LYS A 292 -20.75 -17.27 17.96
CA LYS A 292 -21.96 -16.43 18.05
C LYS A 292 -22.85 -16.86 19.23
N GLU A 293 -23.03 -18.17 19.42
CA GLU A 293 -23.79 -18.76 20.54
C GLU A 293 -23.24 -18.39 21.93
N LYS A 294 -21.91 -18.38 22.10
CA LYS A 294 -21.29 -17.98 23.37
C LYS A 294 -21.49 -16.50 23.64
N MET A 295 -21.48 -15.67 22.59
CA MET A 295 -21.69 -14.23 22.70
C MET A 295 -23.13 -13.84 23.04
N TYR A 296 -24.10 -14.59 22.53
CA TYR A 296 -25.52 -14.36 22.83
C TYR A 296 -25.88 -14.50 24.31
N ASN A 297 -25.07 -15.21 25.09
CA ASN A 297 -25.21 -15.26 26.55
C ASN A 297 -24.85 -13.93 27.23
N PHE A 298 -24.08 -13.07 26.56
CA PHE A 298 -23.56 -11.82 27.11
C PHE A 298 -24.21 -10.57 26.53
N ILE A 299 -24.64 -10.63 25.27
CA ILE A 299 -25.29 -9.52 24.58
C ILE A 299 -26.42 -10.00 23.70
N SER A 300 -27.58 -9.34 23.80
CA SER A 300 -28.73 -9.60 22.94
C SER A 300 -28.65 -8.77 21.65
N ASP A 301 -29.30 -9.21 20.57
CA ASP A 301 -29.31 -8.47 19.30
C ASP A 301 -29.81 -7.02 19.44
N LYS A 302 -30.72 -6.76 20.38
CA LYS A 302 -31.26 -5.42 20.65
C LYS A 302 -30.27 -4.47 21.34
N GLU A 303 -29.25 -5.01 21.98
CA GLU A 303 -28.19 -4.24 22.64
C GLU A 303 -27.00 -3.96 21.71
N VAL A 304 -26.95 -4.64 20.56
CA VAL A 304 -25.91 -4.40 19.55
C VAL A 304 -26.28 -3.15 18.76
N ILE A 305 -25.41 -2.14 18.82
CA ILE A 305 -25.57 -0.91 18.06
C ILE A 305 -24.61 -0.96 16.88
N PHE A 306 -25.17 -1.10 15.68
CA PHE A 306 -24.42 -0.93 14.44
C PHE A 306 -24.03 0.52 14.25
N ASP A 307 -22.93 0.76 13.55
CA ASP A 307 -22.41 2.12 13.40
C ASP A 307 -23.36 3.02 12.60
N GLU A 308 -24.14 2.44 11.67
CA GLU A 308 -25.19 3.10 10.89
C GLU A 308 -26.42 3.48 11.75
N ASP A 309 -26.67 2.73 12.82
CA ASP A 309 -27.83 2.92 13.72
C ASP A 309 -27.50 3.78 14.95
N ARG A 310 -26.26 4.31 15.04
CA ARG A 310 -25.86 5.18 16.14
C ARG A 310 -26.69 6.46 16.10
N LYS A 311 -27.21 6.85 17.27
CA LYS A 311 -28.01 8.07 17.41
C LYS A 311 -27.19 9.28 16.98
N HIS A 312 -27.73 10.04 16.02
CA HIS A 312 -27.28 11.39 15.76
C HIS A 312 -27.80 12.31 16.86
N HIS A 313 -26.89 13.07 17.44
CA HIS A 313 -27.17 14.04 18.49
C HIS A 313 -27.37 15.43 17.87
N ASP A 314 -28.12 16.25 18.58
CA ASP A 314 -28.24 17.67 18.25
C ASP A 314 -26.87 18.36 18.33
N PRO A 315 -26.68 19.48 17.60
CA PRO A 315 -25.48 20.32 17.70
C PRO A 315 -25.05 20.57 19.15
N LEU A 316 -23.76 20.37 19.45
CA LEU A 316 -23.19 20.59 20.77
C LEU A 316 -23.48 22.02 21.25
N SER A 317 -24.14 22.12 22.41
CA SER A 317 -24.34 23.41 23.06
C SER A 317 -23.07 23.88 23.76
N GLU A 318 -22.95 25.19 24.00
CA GLU A 318 -21.78 25.82 24.64
C GLU A 318 -21.41 25.17 25.99
N GLU A 319 -22.38 24.60 26.71
CA GLU A 319 -22.16 23.91 27.99
C GLU A 319 -21.24 22.69 27.85
N TYR A 320 -21.37 21.94 26.75
CA TYR A 320 -20.56 20.74 26.50
C TYR A 320 -19.20 21.08 25.89
N CYS A 321 -19.06 22.27 25.29
CA CYS A 321 -17.81 22.73 24.70
C CYS A 321 -16.83 23.31 25.73
N GLY A 322 -17.28 23.65 26.95
CA GLY A 322 -16.44 24.22 28.00
C GLY A 322 -15.61 25.42 27.53
N GLY A 323 -16.21 26.31 26.74
CA GLY A 323 -15.56 27.50 26.18
C GLY A 323 -14.68 27.27 24.94
N HIS A 324 -14.56 26.03 24.46
CA HIS A 324 -13.84 25.71 23.22
C HIS A 324 -14.70 25.99 21.98
N GLN A 325 -14.06 26.32 20.85
CA GLN A 325 -14.77 26.55 19.60
C GLN A 325 -15.29 25.22 19.03
N CYS A 326 -16.60 25.14 18.78
CA CYS A 326 -17.23 24.03 18.07
C CYS A 326 -17.43 24.39 16.59
N VAL A 327 -17.01 23.50 15.69
CA VAL A 327 -17.13 23.65 14.23
C VAL A 327 -18.12 22.63 13.69
N PHE A 328 -19.11 23.10 12.94
CA PHE A 328 -20.15 22.24 12.36
C PHE A 328 -19.89 22.03 10.86
N PRO A 329 -19.82 20.78 10.36
CA PRO A 329 -19.50 20.49 8.96
C PRO A 329 -20.49 21.07 7.94
N HIS A 330 -21.68 21.50 8.36
CA HIS A 330 -22.75 21.97 7.45
C HIS A 330 -22.98 23.49 7.52
N SER A 331 -22.10 24.24 8.21
CA SER A 331 -22.29 25.67 8.49
C SER A 331 -21.67 26.62 7.46
N SER A 332 -20.93 26.11 6.46
CA SER A 332 -20.35 26.92 5.37
C SER A 332 -20.63 26.28 4.02
N SER A 333 -21.03 27.11 3.04
CA SER A 333 -21.31 26.76 1.64
C SER A 333 -20.10 26.28 0.83
N ASP A 334 -18.93 26.15 1.46
CA ASP A 334 -17.73 25.57 0.90
C ASP A 334 -17.41 24.28 1.66
N GLU A 335 -17.15 23.19 0.93
CA GLU A 335 -16.69 21.90 1.46
C GLU A 335 -15.36 22.08 2.20
N ILE A 336 -15.43 22.48 3.47
CA ILE A 336 -14.26 22.52 4.35
C ILE A 336 -13.83 21.07 4.55
N ASN A 337 -12.69 20.72 3.96
CA ASN A 337 -12.00 19.46 4.20
C ASN A 337 -11.47 19.48 5.65
N LEU A 338 -12.35 19.19 6.61
CA LEU A 338 -12.05 19.18 8.04
C LEU A 338 -11.06 18.05 8.32
N ASN A 339 -9.83 18.40 8.67
CA ASN A 339 -8.83 17.43 9.10
C ASN A 339 -9.12 17.01 10.55
N ILE A 340 -10.15 16.19 10.72
CA ILE A 340 -10.58 15.65 12.02
C ILE A 340 -9.53 14.64 12.48
N GLU A 341 -8.95 14.87 13.66
CA GLU A 341 -8.02 13.94 14.26
C GLU A 341 -8.71 12.61 14.61
N CYS A 342 -7.94 11.53 14.60
CA CYS A 342 -8.40 10.18 14.90
C CYS A 342 -9.39 9.58 13.87
N GLU A 343 -9.40 10.07 12.64
CA GLU A 343 -10.02 9.38 11.48
C GLU A 343 -11.51 9.03 11.69
N GLY A 344 -12.26 9.91 12.36
CA GLY A 344 -13.69 9.71 12.63
C GLY A 344 -14.02 8.90 13.88
N PHE A 345 -13.04 8.61 14.75
CA PHE A 345 -13.27 7.98 16.06
C PHE A 345 -13.30 8.99 17.21
N CYS A 346 -14.05 8.65 18.26
CA CYS A 346 -14.20 9.45 19.47
C CYS A 346 -12.88 9.51 20.27
N ILE A 347 -12.27 10.69 20.40
CA ILE A 347 -11.01 10.82 21.17
C ILE A 347 -11.19 10.45 22.64
N TRP A 348 -12.34 10.77 23.23
CA TRP A 348 -12.62 10.43 24.62
C TRP A 348 -12.66 8.92 24.83
N SER A 349 -13.26 8.14 23.92
CA SER A 349 -13.29 6.69 24.04
C SER A 349 -11.89 6.09 23.91
N LEU A 350 -11.05 6.65 23.04
CA LEU A 350 -9.67 6.23 22.87
C LEU A 350 -8.85 6.45 24.14
N VAL A 351 -9.02 7.60 24.81
CA VAL A 351 -8.28 7.92 26.03
C VAL A 351 -8.85 7.17 27.23
N ARG A 352 -10.17 7.17 27.41
CA ARG A 352 -10.86 6.57 28.57
C ARG A 352 -10.75 5.05 28.58
N TYR A 353 -10.95 4.42 27.43
CA TYR A 353 -10.91 2.96 27.28
C TYR A 353 -9.60 2.46 26.68
N GLN A 354 -8.54 3.28 26.75
CA GLN A 354 -7.18 2.91 26.35
C GLN A 354 -7.12 2.27 24.94
N GLY A 355 -7.75 2.91 23.95
CA GLY A 355 -7.69 2.51 22.53
C GLY A 355 -8.93 1.81 21.98
N LEU A 356 -10.09 1.89 22.65
CA LEU A 356 -11.34 1.42 22.06
C LEU A 356 -11.81 2.37 20.93
N LEU A 357 -11.94 1.82 19.73
CA LEU A 357 -12.42 2.54 18.55
C LEU A 357 -13.96 2.60 18.55
N VAL A 358 -14.52 3.70 19.06
CA VAL A 358 -15.95 4.01 18.95
C VAL A 358 -16.11 5.14 17.92
N PRO A 359 -16.96 4.96 16.89
CA PRO A 359 -17.22 6.03 15.92
C PRO A 359 -17.71 7.30 16.61
N ALA A 360 -17.20 8.43 16.13
CA ALA A 360 -17.69 9.72 16.54
C ALA A 360 -18.95 10.09 15.75
N ASP A 361 -19.81 10.88 16.38
CA ASP A 361 -20.90 11.57 15.70
C ASP A 361 -20.37 12.94 15.25
N ILE A 362 -20.16 13.09 13.94
CA ILE A 362 -19.60 14.32 13.38
C ILE A 362 -20.69 15.40 13.26
N HIS A 363 -21.97 14.99 13.22
CA HIS A 363 -23.10 15.90 13.03
C HIS A 363 -23.31 16.83 14.23
N MET A 364 -22.98 16.38 15.44
CA MET A 364 -23.05 17.22 16.64
C MET A 364 -21.93 18.27 16.72
N GLY A 365 -20.99 18.27 15.77
CA GLY A 365 -19.89 19.23 15.71
C GLY A 365 -18.58 18.70 16.25
N VAL A 366 -17.50 19.34 15.84
CA VAL A 366 -16.11 18.97 16.13
C VAL A 366 -15.49 20.06 16.99
N LEU A 367 -14.81 19.69 18.10
CA LEU A 367 -14.21 20.66 19.00
C LEU A 367 -12.78 21.00 18.57
N LEU A 368 -12.47 22.30 18.55
CA LEU A 368 -11.13 22.82 18.36
C LEU A 368 -10.46 22.98 19.73
N ILE A 369 -9.40 22.21 19.97
CA ILE A 369 -8.72 22.19 21.28
C ILE A 369 -7.34 22.88 21.17
N PRO A 370 -7.12 23.99 21.91
CA PRO A 370 -5.81 24.63 22.04
C PRO A 370 -4.75 23.73 22.70
N PRO A 371 -3.44 24.00 22.53
CA PRO A 371 -2.84 25.13 21.81
C PRO A 371 -2.67 24.89 20.30
N ASP A 372 -2.76 23.65 19.82
CA ASP A 372 -2.44 23.28 18.43
C ASP A 372 -3.62 23.49 17.46
N ASN A 373 -4.79 23.92 17.95
CA ASN A 373 -6.02 24.02 17.17
C ASN A 373 -6.35 22.71 16.42
N LYS A 374 -6.19 21.57 17.11
CA LYS A 374 -6.58 20.26 16.58
C LYS A 374 -8.08 20.04 16.73
N MET A 375 -8.66 19.42 15.72
CA MET A 375 -10.09 19.14 15.64
C MET A 375 -10.38 17.73 16.13
N TYR A 376 -11.16 17.59 17.19
CA TYR A 376 -11.53 16.30 17.78
C TYR A 376 -13.03 16.07 17.76
N ALA A 377 -13.43 14.86 17.35
CA ALA A 377 -14.82 14.43 17.34
C ALA A 377 -15.12 13.48 18.51
N PHE A 378 -16.37 13.40 18.92
CA PHE A 378 -16.83 12.62 20.08
C PHE A 378 -18.02 11.73 19.72
N SER A 379 -18.32 10.72 20.53
CA SER A 379 -19.45 9.82 20.30
C SER A 379 -20.75 10.31 20.94
N THR A 380 -20.66 11.10 22.01
CA THR A 380 -21.80 11.69 22.73
C THR A 380 -21.43 13.07 23.30
N PRO A 381 -22.40 13.94 23.61
CA PRO A 381 -22.15 15.21 24.28
C PRO A 381 -21.46 15.08 25.64
N GLU A 382 -21.79 14.04 26.41
CA GLU A 382 -21.19 13.77 27.72
C GLU A 382 -19.71 13.43 27.57
N ALA A 383 -19.34 12.68 26.54
CA ALA A 383 -17.94 12.35 26.25
C ALA A 383 -17.13 13.61 25.90
N ALA A 384 -17.73 14.56 25.17
CA ALA A 384 -17.11 15.85 24.90
C ALA A 384 -16.90 16.66 26.20
N LYS A 385 -17.94 16.77 27.03
CA LYS A 385 -17.90 17.51 28.30
C LYS A 385 -16.88 16.92 29.28
N GLU A 386 -16.85 15.61 29.46
CA GLU A 386 -15.85 14.96 30.32
C GLU A 386 -14.42 15.17 29.80
N PHE A 387 -14.22 15.07 28.49
CA PHE A 387 -12.91 15.27 27.89
C PHE A 387 -12.41 16.70 28.09
N VAL A 388 -13.27 17.70 27.87
CA VAL A 388 -12.94 19.11 28.10
C VAL A 388 -12.62 19.36 29.59
N MET A 389 -13.46 18.87 30.50
CA MET A 389 -13.21 19.01 31.94
C MET A 389 -11.89 18.36 32.39
N GLU A 390 -11.53 17.21 31.81
CA GLU A 390 -10.29 16.51 32.16
C GLU A 390 -9.06 17.13 31.49
N THR A 391 -9.19 17.68 30.28
CA THR A 391 -8.12 18.45 29.63
C THR A 391 -7.88 19.78 30.34
N ASP A 392 -8.92 20.52 30.72
CA ASP A 392 -8.79 21.78 31.47
C ASP A 392 -8.13 21.62 32.83
N LYS A 393 -8.39 20.50 33.53
CA LYS A 393 -7.69 20.17 34.79
C LYS A 393 -6.20 19.88 34.57
N ASN A 394 -5.84 19.24 33.45
CA ASN A 394 -4.46 18.84 33.15
C ASN A 394 -3.66 19.94 32.42
N LEU A 395 -4.32 20.89 31.75
CA LEU A 395 -3.74 22.09 31.15
C LEU A 395 -2.94 22.92 32.16
N LEU A 396 -3.29 22.85 33.45
CA LEU A 396 -2.57 23.51 34.54
C LEU A 396 -1.25 22.80 34.93
N THR A 397 -0.95 21.60 34.40
CA THR A 397 0.22 20.80 34.81
C THR A 397 1.07 20.21 33.68
N LYS A 398 0.54 19.99 32.47
CA LYS A 398 1.29 19.52 31.28
C LYS A 398 0.65 20.01 29.99
N SER A 399 1.44 20.07 28.91
CA SER A 399 0.90 20.36 27.57
C SER A 399 -0.07 19.24 27.13
N ASN A 400 -1.21 19.59 26.50
CA ASN A 400 -2.23 18.63 26.07
C ASN A 400 -1.66 17.47 25.22
N ASN A 401 -0.61 17.73 24.45
CA ASN A 401 0.09 16.72 23.67
C ASN A 401 0.78 15.67 24.52
N GLU A 402 1.39 16.03 25.66
CA GLU A 402 2.02 15.07 26.59
C GLU A 402 1.00 14.25 27.36
N TYR A 403 -0.17 14.80 27.70
CA TYR A 403 -1.21 14.03 28.38
C TYR A 403 -1.89 13.01 27.44
N ILE A 404 -2.22 13.48 26.23
CA ILE A 404 -2.75 12.65 25.16
C ILE A 404 -1.69 11.65 24.70
N SER A 405 -0.42 12.06 24.54
CA SER A 405 0.67 11.12 24.23
C SER A 405 0.96 10.18 25.37
N ASP A 406 1.05 10.57 26.64
CA ASP A 406 1.32 9.65 27.76
C ASP A 406 0.21 8.58 27.87
N LYS A 407 -1.08 8.95 27.72
CA LYS A 407 -2.19 7.98 27.73
C LYS A 407 -2.29 7.16 26.43
N LEU A 408 -1.80 7.67 25.30
CA LEU A 408 -1.78 6.97 24.01
C LEU A 408 -0.44 6.26 23.70
N GLU A 409 0.65 6.57 24.37
CA GLU A 409 1.99 5.97 24.23
C GLU A 409 2.03 4.61 24.92
N VAL A 410 1.21 4.43 25.96
CA VAL A 410 0.91 3.11 26.54
C VAL A 410 0.13 2.24 25.55
N THR A 411 -0.56 2.83 24.57
CA THR A 411 -1.13 2.11 23.44
C THR A 411 -0.19 2.17 22.23
N VAL A 412 0.65 1.16 22.08
CA VAL A 412 1.50 0.85 20.91
C VAL A 412 0.81 1.11 19.54
N TRP A 413 -0.52 1.12 19.52
CA TRP A 413 -1.37 1.35 18.37
C TRP A 413 -1.53 2.81 17.88
N PHE A 414 -1.47 3.84 18.73
CA PHE A 414 -1.54 5.23 18.24
C PHE A 414 -0.27 5.65 17.47
N ARG A 415 0.86 5.00 17.77
CA ARG A 415 2.10 5.11 16.99
C ARG A 415 1.93 4.56 15.57
N ASN A 416 1.10 3.53 15.40
CA ASN A 416 0.78 2.93 14.11
C ASN A 416 -0.29 3.72 13.32
N LEU A 417 -1.19 4.45 14.01
CA LEU A 417 -2.09 5.43 13.38
C LEU A 417 -1.33 6.71 12.93
N LYS A 418 -0.30 7.15 13.67
CA LYS A 418 0.58 8.23 13.22
C LYS A 418 1.45 7.82 12.02
N LEU A 419 1.86 6.56 11.91
CA LEU A 419 2.53 6.04 10.70
C LEU A 419 1.61 6.08 9.46
N ILE A 420 0.31 5.81 9.65
CA ILE A 420 -0.72 6.02 8.61
C ILE A 420 -0.74 7.49 8.16
N LYS A 421 -0.72 8.45 9.09
CA LYS A 421 -0.68 9.89 8.76
C LYS A 421 0.64 10.28 8.07
N MET A 422 1.80 9.81 8.55
CA MET A 422 3.12 10.20 8.03
C MET A 422 3.45 9.66 6.63
N ILE A 423 2.94 8.49 6.25
CA ILE A 423 3.16 7.91 4.91
C ILE A 423 2.12 8.42 3.91
N TYR A 424 0.88 8.70 4.35
CA TYR A 424 -0.20 9.18 3.49
C TYR A 424 -0.19 10.70 3.27
N ASP A 425 0.23 11.51 4.26
CA ASP A 425 0.40 12.97 4.09
C ASP A 425 1.56 13.35 3.16
N ILE A 426 2.45 12.40 2.82
CA ILE A 426 3.46 12.60 1.76
C ILE A 426 2.86 12.50 0.35
N LYS A 427 1.65 11.93 0.17
CA LYS A 427 0.98 11.89 -1.15
C LYS A 427 -0.55 11.98 -0.99
N LYS A 428 -1.04 13.22 -0.84
CA LYS A 428 -2.45 13.69 -0.93
C LYS A 428 -3.49 12.66 -1.46
N ASN A 429 -4.38 12.22 -0.57
CA ASN A 429 -5.84 12.47 -0.61
C ASN A 429 -6.49 11.81 0.63
N PRO A 430 -7.49 12.43 1.30
CA PRO A 430 -8.22 11.82 2.41
C PRO A 430 -9.39 10.96 1.90
N LEU A 431 -9.67 9.81 2.50
CA LEU A 431 -10.92 9.04 2.29
C LEU A 431 -11.24 8.12 3.48
N PRO A 432 -12.52 7.71 3.72
CA PRO A 432 -13.79 8.17 3.13
C PRO A 432 -14.93 8.34 4.16
N PHE A 433 -15.59 9.49 4.16
CA PHE A 433 -17.05 9.60 4.24
C PHE A 433 -17.45 10.81 3.37
N LEU A 434 -18.47 10.63 2.53
CA LEU A 434 -18.94 11.52 1.46
C LEU A 434 -18.24 11.36 0.10
N PHE A 435 -18.87 10.58 -0.79
CA PHE A 435 -18.84 10.87 -2.22
C PHE A 435 -20.27 10.91 -2.74
N GLN A 436 -20.73 12.10 -3.08
CA GLN A 436 -21.75 12.29 -4.11
C GLN A 436 -21.23 13.34 -5.10
N ASN A 437 -21.15 12.92 -6.36
CA ASN A 437 -21.09 13.72 -7.59
C ASN A 437 -19.89 14.66 -7.84
N GLY A 438 -19.10 14.30 -8.86
CA GLY A 438 -18.88 15.19 -10.00
C GLY A 438 -17.74 16.22 -9.94
N GLN A 439 -16.79 16.04 -10.85
CA GLN A 439 -15.84 17.01 -11.42
C GLN A 439 -14.55 17.30 -10.62
N PHE A 440 -13.45 16.85 -11.21
CA PHE A 440 -12.08 17.18 -10.85
C PHE A 440 -11.80 18.66 -11.12
N HIS A 441 -11.37 19.39 -10.10
CA HIS A 441 -10.59 20.62 -10.28
C HIS A 441 -9.16 20.41 -9.81
N GLU A 442 -8.22 20.58 -10.76
CA GLU A 442 -6.78 20.66 -10.55
C GLU A 442 -6.46 21.85 -9.64
N ASN A 443 -6.28 21.61 -8.34
CA ASN A 443 -5.86 22.66 -7.42
C ASN A 443 -4.33 22.81 -7.48
N THR A 444 -3.91 23.85 -8.19
CA THR A 444 -2.60 24.51 -8.09
C THR A 444 -2.22 24.70 -6.63
N SER A 445 -1.07 24.15 -6.22
CA SER A 445 -0.51 24.41 -4.90
C SER A 445 -0.06 25.87 -4.79
N PRO A 446 -0.34 26.57 -3.68
CA PRO A 446 0.28 27.86 -3.43
C PRO A 446 1.78 27.63 -3.22
N LYS A 447 2.61 28.13 -4.14
CA LYS A 447 4.05 28.19 -3.93
C LYS A 447 4.32 29.23 -2.84
N VAL A 448 4.69 28.76 -1.66
CA VAL A 448 5.21 29.60 -0.59
C VAL A 448 6.72 29.40 -0.56
N ASP A 449 7.46 30.51 -0.63
CA ASP A 449 8.91 30.50 -0.54
C ASP A 449 9.30 30.19 0.91
N CYS A 450 9.97 29.06 1.12
CA CYS A 450 10.38 28.58 2.44
C CYS A 450 11.91 28.44 2.45
N GLY A 451 12.58 29.39 3.09
CA GLY A 451 14.00 29.31 3.36
C GLY A 451 14.27 28.33 4.50
N VAL A 452 14.60 27.09 4.18
CA VAL A 452 15.13 26.13 5.16
C VAL A 452 16.65 26.22 5.14
N GLN A 453 17.24 26.79 6.20
CA GLN A 453 18.66 26.62 6.47
C GLN A 453 18.87 25.21 7.03
N THR A 454 19.25 24.28 6.17
CA THR A 454 19.66 22.94 6.59
C THR A 454 20.92 23.04 7.44
N VAL A 455 20.82 22.61 8.69
CA VAL A 455 22.00 22.27 9.48
C VAL A 455 22.67 21.10 8.75
N LEU A 456 23.85 21.34 8.16
CA LEU A 456 24.47 20.43 7.20
C LEU A 456 24.76 19.03 7.74
N HIS A 457 24.78 18.83 9.08
CA HIS A 457 25.06 17.53 9.70
C HIS A 457 24.23 17.31 11.00
N PRO A 458 22.99 16.78 10.91
CA PRO A 458 22.28 16.24 12.05
C PRO A 458 22.58 14.73 12.17
N ILE A 459 23.82 14.39 12.49
CA ILE A 459 24.18 13.06 13.01
C ILE A 459 25.23 13.32 14.09
N GLU A 460 24.93 13.00 15.34
CA GLU A 460 25.99 12.80 16.33
C GLU A 460 26.82 11.62 15.84
N THR A 461 27.96 11.91 15.23
CA THR A 461 28.89 10.89 14.79
C THR A 461 29.51 10.26 16.03
N TYR A 462 28.97 9.12 16.47
CA TYR A 462 29.71 8.22 17.34
C TYR A 462 30.84 7.59 16.51
N ILE A 463 31.95 8.31 16.40
CA ILE A 463 33.19 7.81 15.83
C ILE A 463 33.91 7.05 16.93
N ASP A 464 33.73 5.73 16.95
CA ASP A 464 34.57 4.87 17.78
C ASP A 464 36.00 4.90 17.22
N LYS A 465 36.89 5.60 17.90
CA LYS A 465 38.32 5.69 17.56
C LYS A 465 39.04 4.34 17.64
N ASN A 466 38.41 3.33 18.25
CA ASN A 466 38.93 1.98 18.38
C ASN A 466 38.31 1.01 17.36
N TYR A 467 37.39 1.46 16.51
CA TYR A 467 36.80 0.62 15.48
C TYR A 467 37.77 0.43 14.29
N TYR A 468 38.05 -0.83 13.97
CA TYR A 468 38.83 -1.21 12.79
C TYR A 468 37.97 -2.11 11.92
N TRP A 469 37.67 -1.67 10.69
CA TRP A 469 36.84 -2.43 9.74
C TRP A 469 37.57 -3.64 9.14
N ASN A 470 38.91 -3.67 9.24
CA ASN A 470 39.77 -4.67 8.63
C ASN A 470 40.47 -5.52 9.70
N GLU A 471 40.28 -6.84 9.62
CA GLU A 471 40.88 -7.82 10.52
C GLU A 471 42.43 -7.82 10.46
N TRP A 472 43.01 -7.45 9.31
CA TRP A 472 44.46 -7.38 9.14
C TRP A 472 45.10 -6.23 9.93
N ASP A 473 44.39 -5.12 10.11
CA ASP A 473 44.89 -3.99 10.91
C ASP A 473 44.89 -4.33 12.41
N LEU A 474 43.91 -5.10 12.88
CA LEU A 474 43.90 -5.66 14.24
C LEU A 474 45.10 -6.58 14.47
N ARG A 475 45.38 -7.49 13.53
CA ARG A 475 46.54 -8.40 13.62
C ARG A 475 47.87 -7.64 13.59
N LYS A 476 48.00 -6.61 12.76
CA LYS A 476 49.18 -5.73 12.71
C LYS A 476 49.38 -4.97 14.02
N ASN A 477 48.31 -4.48 14.64
CA ASN A 477 48.37 -3.80 15.94
C ASN A 477 48.73 -4.78 17.08
N ALA A 478 48.18 -5.99 17.07
CA ALA A 478 48.55 -7.03 18.03
C ALA A 478 50.05 -7.38 17.93
N LEU A 479 50.58 -7.54 16.71
CA LEU A 479 52.01 -7.76 16.48
C LEU A 479 52.89 -6.58 16.96
N LYS A 480 52.44 -5.34 16.76
CA LYS A 480 53.13 -4.15 17.31
C LYS A 480 53.20 -4.19 18.83
N LEU A 481 52.10 -4.52 19.51
CA LEU A 481 52.05 -4.62 20.98
C LEU A 481 52.96 -5.75 21.51
N VAL A 482 52.97 -6.91 20.85
CA VAL A 482 53.89 -8.01 21.19
C VAL A 482 55.35 -7.59 21.00
N ASN A 483 55.66 -6.85 19.93
CA ASN A 483 56.99 -6.32 19.71
C ASN A 483 57.39 -5.26 20.76
N LEU A 484 56.45 -4.42 21.20
CA LEU A 484 56.69 -3.47 22.29
C LEU A 484 56.98 -4.18 23.61
N ARG A 485 56.32 -5.32 23.89
CA ARG A 485 56.59 -6.14 25.09
C ARG A 485 58.02 -6.70 25.14
N LYS A 486 58.65 -6.89 23.97
CA LYS A 486 60.05 -7.34 23.87
C LYS A 486 61.07 -6.20 23.88
N LYS A 487 60.64 -4.94 23.87
CA LYS A 487 61.52 -3.77 23.91
C LYS A 487 61.67 -3.28 25.34
N ALA A 488 62.91 -3.18 25.83
CA ALA A 488 63.22 -2.55 27.10
C ALA A 488 63.25 -1.02 26.92
N THR A 489 62.43 -0.29 27.66
CA THR A 489 62.44 1.18 27.65
C THR A 489 63.55 1.70 28.54
N ALA A 490 64.47 2.49 27.99
CA ALA A 490 65.57 3.13 28.73
C ALA A 490 65.17 4.49 29.36
N SER A 491 63.90 4.88 29.31
CA SER A 491 63.43 6.13 29.95
C SER A 491 62.05 5.94 30.55
N VAL A 492 61.83 6.59 31.70
CA VAL A 492 60.67 6.41 32.58
C VAL A 492 59.79 7.66 32.46
N GLN A 493 59.07 7.80 31.35
CA GLN A 493 57.92 8.70 31.29
C GLN A 493 56.71 7.94 30.78
N THR A 494 55.78 7.67 31.68
CA THR A 494 54.44 7.15 31.38
C THR A 494 53.44 8.31 31.36
N ILE A 495 52.24 8.11 30.83
CA ILE A 495 51.15 9.12 30.86
C ILE A 495 50.87 9.65 32.28
N LEU A 496 51.11 8.83 33.32
CA LEU A 496 50.99 9.21 34.72
C LEU A 496 52.11 10.15 35.23
N SER A 497 53.23 10.25 34.51
CA SER A 497 54.34 11.15 34.87
C SER A 497 54.12 12.59 34.41
N ASN A 498 53.10 12.85 33.57
CA ASN A 498 52.82 14.16 32.99
C ASN A 498 52.45 15.26 34.03
N TRP A 499 52.12 14.86 35.27
CA TRP A 499 51.70 15.76 36.34
C TRP A 499 52.74 15.94 37.46
N ARG A 500 53.95 15.37 37.33
CA ARG A 500 55.01 15.63 38.30
C ARG A 500 55.67 16.97 37.99
N ARG A 501 55.43 17.97 38.84
CA ARG A 501 56.19 19.23 38.85
C ARG A 501 57.59 18.97 39.39
N ASP A 502 58.61 19.31 38.62
CA ASP A 502 59.97 19.47 39.13
C ASP A 502 60.01 20.73 40.01
N ASN A 503 60.08 20.55 41.33
CA ASN A 503 60.34 21.65 42.26
C ASN A 503 61.85 21.83 42.38
N ALA A 504 62.39 22.84 41.69
CA ALA A 504 63.72 23.36 41.97
C ALA A 504 63.61 24.52 42.98
N THR A 505 64.00 24.28 44.23
CA THR A 505 64.08 25.35 45.24
C THR A 505 65.45 25.99 45.15
N GLN A 506 65.53 27.24 44.64
CA GLN A 506 66.73 28.07 44.79
C GLN A 506 66.83 28.53 46.25
N VAL A 507 67.85 28.05 46.97
CA VAL A 507 68.23 28.58 48.28
C VAL A 507 69.32 29.63 48.05
N TYR A 508 69.04 30.88 48.43
CA TYR A 508 70.08 31.91 48.54
C TYR A 508 70.77 31.78 49.90
N PRO A 509 72.08 31.49 49.97
CA PRO A 509 72.82 31.61 51.22
C PRO A 509 72.91 33.09 51.62
N MET A 510 72.61 33.39 52.89
CA MET A 510 72.79 34.73 53.45
C MET A 510 74.29 35.06 53.55
N LYS A 511 74.62 36.34 53.28
CA LYS A 511 76.00 36.88 53.34
C LYS A 511 76.63 36.77 54.72
#